data_AF-A0A6A1WIW5-F1
#
_entry.id   AF-A0A6A1WIW5-F1
#
_cell.length_a   1.000
_cell.length_b   1.000
_cell.length_c   1.000
_cell.angle_alpha   90.00
_cell.angle_beta   90.00
_cell.angle_gamma   90.00
#
_symmetry.space_group_name_H-M   'P 1'
#
loop_
_entity.id
_entity.type
_entity.pdbx_description
1 polymer ?
#
loop_
_entity_poly.entity_id
_entity_poly.type
_entity_poly.pdbx_seq_one_letter_code
_entity_poly.pdbx_strand_id
1 'polypeptide(L)'
;MSEENGSANALVSKDKTGDTMKSLLDNFEGDDDRKSWASFQERIAKAPQQVLRYCRNGSTKPLWPMSSGRPSKPDIPTCTYCQGPLCFEFQILPQLLFYFNVKNDVDSLDWATVAVYTCEASCEGTLAYKQEYAWVQLSSQSVTVS
;
A
#
# COMPACT_ATOMS: atom_id res chain seq x y z
N MET A 1 26.39 6.95 -34.36
CA MET A 1 27.26 7.47 -33.28
C MET A 1 26.52 8.67 -32.69
N SER A 2 25.65 8.44 -31.71
CA SER A 2 25.93 8.56 -30.26
C SER A 2 25.84 10.07 -29.87
N GLU A 3 25.08 10.54 -28.88
CA GLU A 3 24.72 9.95 -27.58
C GLU A 3 23.36 10.48 -27.07
N GLU A 4 22.65 9.62 -26.34
CA GLU A 4 21.43 9.90 -25.57
C GLU A 4 21.73 10.78 -24.36
N ASN A 5 20.91 11.81 -24.11
CA ASN A 5 20.98 12.59 -22.87
C ASN A 5 19.89 12.14 -21.90
N GLY A 6 20.20 11.12 -21.12
CA GLY A 6 19.42 10.70 -19.95
C GLY A 6 19.61 11.69 -18.81
N SER A 7 18.66 12.60 -18.61
CA SER A 7 18.57 13.37 -17.37
C SER A 7 17.72 12.60 -16.38
N ALA A 8 18.38 11.73 -15.61
CA ALA A 8 17.80 11.01 -14.51
C ALA A 8 17.27 12.00 -13.46
N ASN A 9 16.03 11.77 -13.00
CA ASN A 9 15.33 12.47 -11.92
C ASN A 9 16.04 12.32 -10.55
N ALA A 10 17.26 12.80 -10.44
CA ALA A 10 18.11 12.71 -9.26
C ALA A 10 17.90 13.90 -8.31
N LEU A 11 16.65 14.27 -8.01
CA LEU A 11 16.34 15.30 -7.01
C LEU A 11 15.01 15.00 -6.30
N VAL A 12 14.81 13.78 -5.80
CA VAL A 12 13.78 13.58 -4.78
C VAL A 12 14.36 14.04 -3.44
N SER A 13 13.97 15.25 -3.02
CA SER A 13 14.33 15.78 -1.70
C SER A 13 13.82 14.83 -0.63
N LYS A 14 14.74 14.34 0.20
CA LYS A 14 14.50 13.41 1.32
C LYS A 14 13.43 13.92 2.29
N ASP A 15 13.22 15.24 2.32
CA ASP A 15 12.32 15.94 3.24
C ASP A 15 10.84 15.64 3.00
N LYS A 16 10.37 15.59 1.74
CA LYS A 16 8.92 15.45 1.45
C LYS A 16 8.37 14.06 1.72
N THR A 17 9.16 13.00 1.47
CA THR A 17 8.78 11.64 1.87
C THR A 17 8.75 11.48 3.39
N GLY A 18 9.62 12.22 4.10
CA GLY A 18 9.63 12.28 5.55
C GLY A 18 8.35 12.88 6.12
N ASP A 19 7.84 13.96 5.52
CA ASP A 19 6.64 14.66 6.01
C ASP A 19 5.38 13.80 5.94
N THR A 20 5.13 13.07 4.83
CA THR A 20 4.00 12.13 4.72
C THR A 20 4.08 11.03 5.77
N MET A 21 5.27 10.48 6.00
CA MET A 21 5.47 9.44 7.01
C MET A 21 5.37 9.99 8.44
N LYS A 22 5.69 11.26 8.64
CA LYS A 22 5.51 11.95 9.91
C LYS A 22 4.04 12.14 10.25
N SER A 23 3.19 12.50 9.28
CA SER A 23 1.74 12.62 9.53
C SER A 23 1.10 11.30 9.97
N LEU A 24 1.63 10.15 9.53
CA LEU A 24 1.18 8.84 10.00
C LEU A 24 1.53 8.59 11.48
N LEU A 25 2.69 9.08 11.95
CA LEU A 25 3.15 8.92 13.34
C LEU A 25 2.21 9.57 14.35
N ASP A 26 1.61 10.70 13.98
CA ASP A 26 0.74 11.48 14.86
C ASP A 26 -0.58 10.76 15.19
N ASN A 27 -0.92 9.70 14.43
CA ASN A 27 -2.20 8.97 14.52
C ASN A 27 -2.12 7.62 15.28
N PHE A 28 -1.01 7.30 15.96
CA PHE A 28 -0.87 5.98 16.62
C PHE A 28 -1.36 5.97 18.07
N GLU A 29 -2.29 5.07 18.38
CA GLU A 29 -2.99 5.04 19.67
C GLU A 29 -2.58 3.88 20.60
N GLY A 30 -1.56 3.08 20.27
CA GLY A 30 -1.17 1.94 21.12
C GLY A 30 0.19 1.29 20.85
N ASP A 31 0.54 0.32 21.70
CA ASP A 31 1.80 -0.46 21.59
C ASP A 31 1.86 -1.31 20.31
N ASP A 32 0.72 -1.87 19.89
CA ASP A 32 0.64 -2.67 18.67
C ASP A 32 0.79 -1.83 17.40
N ASP A 33 0.29 -0.59 17.39
CA ASP A 33 0.54 0.36 16.29
C ASP A 33 2.03 0.72 16.22
N ARG A 34 2.69 0.97 17.36
CA ARG A 34 4.13 1.27 17.39
C ARG A 34 4.97 0.12 16.83
N LYS A 35 4.66 -1.13 17.19
CA LYS A 35 5.36 -2.31 16.66
C LYS A 35 5.15 -2.48 15.16
N SER A 36 3.90 -2.28 14.73
CA SER A 36 3.51 -2.36 13.32
C SER A 36 4.24 -1.31 12.49
N TRP A 37 4.27 -0.08 12.99
CA TRP A 37 4.98 1.02 12.38
C TRP A 37 6.48 0.80 12.35
N ALA A 38 7.09 0.32 13.43
CA ALA A 38 8.52 0.03 13.46
C ALA A 38 8.89 -1.02 12.39
N SER A 39 8.08 -2.07 12.27
CA SER A 39 8.25 -3.11 11.23
C SER A 39 8.06 -2.54 9.82
N PHE A 40 7.09 -1.63 9.66
CA PHE A 40 6.85 -0.92 8.41
C PHE A 40 8.07 -0.06 8.02
N GLN A 41 8.51 0.82 8.91
CA GLN A 41 9.67 1.70 8.73
C GLN A 41 10.94 0.92 8.41
N GLU A 42 11.24 -0.14 9.16
CA GLU A 42 12.43 -0.95 8.92
C GLU A 42 12.46 -1.52 7.50
N ARG A 43 11.31 -1.96 6.97
CA ARG A 43 11.22 -2.44 5.59
C ARG A 43 11.35 -1.30 4.59
N ILE A 44 10.67 -0.18 4.82
CA ILE A 44 10.66 0.97 3.91
C ILE A 44 12.05 1.61 3.81
N ALA A 45 12.79 1.68 4.92
CA ALA A 45 14.13 2.25 4.98
C ALA A 45 15.13 1.57 4.02
N LYS A 46 14.90 0.31 3.64
CA LYS A 46 15.75 -0.42 2.66
C LYS A 46 15.66 0.16 1.24
N ALA A 47 14.53 0.77 0.91
CA ALA A 47 14.32 1.45 -0.37
C ALA A 47 13.27 2.57 -0.19
N PRO A 48 13.65 3.75 0.31
CA PRO A 48 12.68 4.78 0.72
C PRO A 48 11.82 5.34 -0.42
N GLN A 49 12.30 5.23 -1.67
CA GLN A 49 11.60 5.68 -2.88
C GLN A 49 10.64 4.63 -3.45
N GLN A 50 10.55 3.45 -2.83
CA GLN A 50 9.70 2.38 -3.33
C GLN A 50 8.22 2.79 -3.20
N VAL A 51 7.47 2.68 -4.30
CA VAL A 51 6.03 2.99 -4.35
C VAL A 51 5.17 1.73 -4.35
N LEU A 52 5.79 0.58 -4.60
CA LEU A 52 5.13 -0.72 -4.69
C LEU A 52 6.04 -1.80 -4.10
N ARG A 53 5.45 -2.76 -3.38
CA ARG A 53 6.11 -3.98 -2.94
C ARG A 53 5.38 -5.18 -3.52
N TYR A 54 6.01 -5.82 -4.49
CA TYR A 54 5.52 -7.07 -5.06
C TYR A 54 6.01 -8.26 -4.22
N CYS A 55 5.10 -9.13 -3.81
CA CYS A 55 5.35 -10.20 -2.84
C CYS A 55 4.40 -11.39 -3.05
N ARG A 56 4.51 -12.06 -4.20
CA ARG A 56 3.71 -13.24 -4.51
C ARG A 56 4.36 -14.52 -4.01
N ASN A 57 4.18 -14.84 -2.73
CA ASN A 57 4.45 -16.17 -2.21
C ASN A 57 3.39 -16.55 -1.16
N GLY A 58 3.13 -17.85 -0.99
CA GLY A 58 2.02 -18.33 -0.15
C GLY A 58 2.13 -18.01 1.34
N SER A 59 3.24 -17.47 1.82
CA SER A 59 3.45 -17.14 3.23
C SER A 59 3.57 -15.64 3.51
N THR A 60 3.60 -14.79 2.48
CA THR A 60 3.81 -13.36 2.67
C THR A 60 2.50 -12.68 3.00
N LYS A 61 2.59 -11.76 3.95
CA LYS A 61 1.48 -10.92 4.39
C LYS A 61 1.74 -9.48 3.97
N PRO A 62 0.68 -8.67 3.79
CA PRO A 62 0.85 -7.24 3.63
C PRO A 62 1.57 -6.66 4.86
N LEU A 63 2.39 -5.64 4.61
CA LEU A 63 3.06 -4.88 5.65
C LEU A 63 2.19 -3.66 5.99
N TRP A 64 1.65 -3.67 7.20
CA TRP A 64 0.68 -2.69 7.67
C TRP A 64 1.34 -1.64 8.58
N PRO A 65 1.27 -0.35 8.24
CA PRO A 65 1.65 0.75 9.13
C PRO A 65 0.97 0.71 10.51
N MET A 66 -0.35 0.46 10.53
CA MET A 66 -1.17 0.46 11.74
C MET A 66 -1.78 -0.91 12.00
N SER A 67 -2.10 -1.21 13.26
CA SER A 67 -2.82 -2.41 13.71
C SER A 67 -4.31 -2.38 13.37
N SER A 68 -4.92 -1.21 13.45
CA SER A 68 -6.30 -0.92 13.06
C SER A 68 -6.48 -0.89 11.54
N GLY A 69 -7.72 -1.03 11.06
CA GLY A 69 -8.04 -0.92 9.62
C GLY A 69 -7.44 -2.01 8.73
N ARG A 70 -7.01 -3.13 9.32
CA ARG A 70 -6.54 -4.32 8.58
C ARG A 70 -7.73 -5.25 8.28
N PRO A 71 -7.72 -5.97 7.15
CA PRO A 71 -8.72 -7.00 6.90
C PRO A 71 -8.47 -8.21 7.79
N SER A 72 -9.56 -8.81 8.25
CA SER A 72 -9.61 -10.18 8.77
C SER A 72 -9.83 -11.18 7.63
N LYS A 73 -9.66 -12.48 7.89
CA LYS A 73 -9.85 -13.51 6.84
C LYS A 73 -11.23 -13.48 6.17
N PRO A 74 -12.35 -13.31 6.90
CA PRO A 74 -13.68 -13.20 6.30
C PRO A 74 -13.88 -11.96 5.42
N ASP A 75 -13.09 -10.91 5.61
CA ASP A 75 -13.21 -9.66 4.84
C ASP A 75 -12.66 -9.81 3.41
N ILE A 76 -11.80 -10.81 3.17
CA ILE A 76 -11.26 -11.10 1.86
C ILE A 76 -12.20 -12.06 1.13
N PRO A 77 -12.82 -11.63 0.01
CA PRO A 77 -13.75 -12.48 -0.72
C PRO A 77 -13.03 -13.63 -1.43
N THR A 78 -13.81 -14.60 -1.91
CA THR A 78 -13.32 -15.60 -2.86
C THR A 78 -13.24 -15.03 -4.27
N CYS A 79 -12.47 -15.67 -5.13
CA CYS A 79 -12.43 -15.35 -6.55
C CYS A 79 -13.82 -15.51 -7.17
N THR A 80 -14.34 -14.45 -7.79
CA THR A 80 -15.66 -14.44 -8.41
C THR A 80 -15.81 -15.42 -9.57
N TYR A 81 -14.69 -15.89 -10.14
CA TYR A 81 -14.67 -16.77 -11.31
C TYR A 81 -14.54 -18.26 -10.96
N CYS A 82 -13.54 -18.65 -10.17
CA CYS A 82 -13.31 -20.05 -9.80
C CYS A 82 -13.78 -20.42 -8.39
N GLN A 83 -14.26 -19.44 -7.61
CA GLN A 83 -14.63 -19.59 -6.19
C GLN A 83 -13.48 -20.01 -5.27
N GLY A 84 -12.24 -20.04 -5.79
CA GLY A 84 -11.03 -20.30 -5.02
C GLY A 84 -10.60 -19.11 -4.16
N PRO A 85 -9.61 -19.31 -3.28
CA PRO A 85 -9.11 -18.26 -2.40
C PRO A 85 -8.41 -17.14 -3.18
N LEU A 86 -8.47 -15.93 -2.63
CA LEU A 86 -7.59 -14.82 -3.01
C LEU A 86 -6.39 -14.77 -2.04
N CYS A 87 -5.19 -14.54 -2.58
CA CYS A 87 -3.96 -14.39 -1.79
C CYS A 87 -3.33 -13.02 -2.04
N PHE A 88 -2.58 -12.52 -1.07
CA PHE A 88 -1.87 -11.26 -1.23
C PHE A 88 -0.81 -11.36 -2.32
N GLU A 89 -0.82 -10.42 -3.27
CA GLU A 89 0.16 -10.38 -4.37
C GLU A 89 1.13 -9.21 -4.24
N PHE A 90 0.62 -8.00 -3.99
CA PHE A 90 1.44 -6.81 -3.84
C PHE A 90 0.75 -5.73 -3.00
N GLN A 91 1.54 -4.78 -2.49
CA GLN A 91 1.02 -3.58 -1.85
C GLN A 91 1.53 -2.31 -2.52
N ILE A 92 0.67 -1.31 -2.59
CA ILE A 92 0.98 0.05 -3.01
C ILE A 92 1.22 0.88 -1.76
N LEU A 93 2.27 1.69 -1.80
CA LEU A 93 2.77 2.43 -0.67
C LEU A 93 2.39 3.91 -0.74
N PRO A 94 2.34 4.63 0.40
CA PRO A 94 1.93 6.03 0.45
C PRO A 94 2.87 6.96 -0.34
N GLN A 95 4.12 6.54 -0.57
CA GLN A 95 5.10 7.22 -1.39
C GLN A 95 4.59 7.50 -2.81
N LEU A 96 3.65 6.70 -3.33
CA LEU A 96 3.07 6.94 -4.65
C LEU A 96 2.30 8.27 -4.71
N LEU A 97 1.66 8.68 -3.60
CA LEU A 97 0.87 9.91 -3.52
C LEU A 97 1.70 11.16 -3.85
N PHE A 98 2.99 11.14 -3.50
CA PHE A 98 3.92 12.21 -3.86
C PHE A 98 3.97 12.46 -5.38
N TYR A 99 3.92 11.40 -6.18
CA TYR A 99 4.00 11.46 -7.64
C TYR A 99 2.67 11.82 -8.31
N PHE A 100 1.56 11.76 -7.57
CA PHE A 100 0.25 12.11 -8.09
C PHE A 100 -0.04 13.62 -8.05
N ASN A 101 0.89 14.42 -7.48
CA ASN A 101 0.75 15.87 -7.37
C ASN A 101 -0.61 16.29 -6.75
N VAL A 102 -1.15 15.45 -5.87
CA VAL A 102 -2.41 15.71 -5.18
C VAL A 102 -2.21 16.92 -4.28
N LYS A 103 -3.15 17.86 -4.30
CA LYS A 103 -3.14 19.01 -3.37
C LYS A 103 -3.36 18.48 -1.95
N ASN A 104 -2.71 19.09 -0.95
CA ASN A 104 -2.96 18.79 0.46
C ASN A 104 -4.28 19.45 0.93
N ASP A 105 -5.40 19.00 0.37
CA ASP A 105 -6.75 19.40 0.76
C ASP A 105 -7.41 18.30 1.61
N VAL A 106 -8.49 18.61 2.34
CA VAL A 106 -9.19 17.64 3.19
C VAL A 106 -9.77 16.46 2.37
N ASP A 107 -10.12 16.71 1.11
CA ASP A 107 -10.61 15.71 0.16
C ASP A 107 -9.48 15.08 -0.68
N SER A 108 -8.22 15.30 -0.28
CA SER A 108 -7.08 14.74 -0.98
C SER A 108 -7.02 13.22 -0.83
N LEU A 109 -6.59 12.58 -1.90
CA LEU A 109 -6.36 11.14 -1.94
C LEU A 109 -5.27 10.77 -0.94
N ASP A 110 -5.62 10.02 0.09
CA ASP A 110 -4.70 9.63 1.16
C ASP A 110 -4.91 8.17 1.60
N TRP A 111 -3.82 7.45 1.77
CA TRP A 111 -3.80 6.08 2.27
C TRP A 111 -2.49 5.79 2.99
N ALA A 112 -2.55 4.94 4.01
CA ALA A 112 -1.37 4.39 4.66
C ALA A 112 -0.76 3.24 3.84
N THR A 113 -1.58 2.38 3.25
CA THR A 113 -1.16 1.33 2.30
C THR A 113 -2.38 0.74 1.59
N VAL A 114 -2.20 0.28 0.36
CA VAL A 114 -3.22 -0.52 -0.36
C VAL A 114 -2.67 -1.94 -0.54
N ALA A 115 -3.37 -2.95 -0.04
CA ALA A 115 -3.02 -4.35 -0.22
C ALA A 115 -3.89 -4.97 -1.32
N VAL A 116 -3.27 -5.59 -2.30
CA VAL A 116 -3.96 -6.22 -3.44
C VAL A 116 -3.91 -7.74 -3.30
N TYR A 117 -5.08 -8.33 -3.42
CA TYR A 117 -5.35 -9.77 -3.31
C TYR A 117 -5.84 -10.29 -4.66
N THR A 118 -5.23 -11.36 -5.12
CA THR A 118 -5.50 -11.95 -6.43
C THR A 118 -5.78 -13.44 -6.34
N CYS A 119 -6.39 -14.02 -7.38
CA CYS A 119 -6.67 -15.44 -7.42
C CYS A 119 -5.40 -16.29 -7.26
N GLU A 120 -5.35 -17.11 -6.21
CA GLU A 120 -4.20 -17.97 -5.94
C GLU A 120 -3.92 -18.93 -7.10
N ALA A 121 -4.98 -19.48 -7.69
CA ALA A 121 -4.90 -20.40 -8.81
C ALA A 121 -4.58 -19.71 -10.16
N SER A 122 -4.50 -18.38 -10.20
CA SER A 122 -4.44 -17.62 -11.47
C SER A 122 -5.48 -18.10 -12.48
N CYS A 123 -6.70 -18.37 -12.01
CA CYS A 123 -7.67 -19.08 -12.82
C CYS A 123 -7.88 -18.37 -14.17
N GLU A 124 -8.06 -19.13 -15.24
CA GLU A 124 -8.40 -18.56 -16.55
C GLU A 124 -9.88 -18.19 -16.61
N GLY A 125 -10.24 -17.34 -17.56
CA GLY A 125 -11.61 -16.92 -17.77
C GLY A 125 -11.83 -16.44 -19.20
N THR A 126 -13.09 -16.23 -19.57
CA THR A 126 -13.46 -15.80 -20.92
C THR A 126 -13.20 -14.32 -21.17
N LEU A 127 -12.93 -13.53 -20.13
CA LEU A 127 -12.69 -12.09 -20.21
C LEU A 127 -11.19 -11.77 -20.26
N ALA A 128 -10.84 -10.70 -20.98
CA ALA A 128 -9.46 -10.22 -21.10
C ALA A 128 -8.90 -9.63 -19.79
N TYR A 129 -9.79 -9.12 -18.92
CA TYR A 129 -9.42 -8.57 -17.61
C TYR A 129 -10.32 -9.16 -16.54
N LYS A 130 -9.72 -9.43 -15.37
CA LYS A 130 -10.42 -9.97 -14.21
C LYS A 130 -10.43 -8.99 -13.07
N GLN A 131 -11.54 -8.98 -12.34
CA GLN A 131 -11.65 -8.22 -11.12
C GLN A 131 -10.86 -8.92 -10.02
N GLU A 132 -9.94 -8.17 -9.40
CA GLU A 132 -9.20 -8.57 -8.20
C GLU A 132 -9.61 -7.66 -7.03
N TYR A 133 -9.13 -7.97 -5.82
CA TYR A 133 -9.58 -7.29 -4.61
C TYR A 133 -8.49 -6.37 -4.03
N ALA A 134 -8.85 -5.14 -3.69
CA ALA A 134 -7.96 -4.18 -3.06
C ALA A 134 -8.53 -3.75 -1.70
N TRP A 135 -7.69 -3.85 -0.67
CA TRP A 135 -7.97 -3.34 0.67
C TRP A 135 -7.16 -2.09 0.95
N VAL A 136 -7.80 -1.02 1.42
CA VAL A 136 -7.14 0.25 1.73
C VAL A 136 -7.11 0.45 3.24
N GLN A 137 -5.92 0.62 3.81
CA GLN A 137 -5.75 1.17 5.15
C GLN A 137 -5.55 2.68 4.99
N LEU A 138 -6.47 3.48 5.52
CA LEU A 138 -6.39 4.95 5.48
C LEU A 138 -5.36 5.46 6.49
N SER A 139 -4.72 6.59 6.18
CA SER A 139 -3.72 7.30 7.01
C SER A 139 -4.32 7.94 8.26
N SER A 140 -5.55 8.44 8.14
CA SER A 140 -6.34 9.07 9.20
C SER A 140 -7.68 8.36 9.26
N GLN A 141 -8.04 7.84 10.43
CA GLN A 141 -9.43 7.44 10.65
C GLN A 141 -10.20 8.74 10.82
N SER A 142 -10.98 9.14 9.82
CA SER A 142 -12.04 10.10 10.04
C SER A 142 -12.89 9.53 11.18
N VAL A 143 -12.84 10.17 12.35
CA VAL A 143 -13.70 9.80 13.47
C VAL A 143 -15.13 9.99 12.96
N THR A 144 -15.78 8.92 12.53
CA THR A 144 -17.21 8.92 12.34
C THR A 144 -17.82 9.02 13.73
N VAL A 145 -18.07 10.25 14.17
CA VAL A 145 -18.95 10.52 15.29
C VAL A 145 -20.34 10.07 14.85
N SER A 146 -20.77 8.92 15.35
CA SER A 146 -22.16 8.44 15.28
C SER A 146 -23.05 9.22 16.23
#